data_AF-A0A2N9MJL3-F1
#
_entry.id   AF-A0A2N9MJL3-F1
#
_cell.length_a   1.000
_cell.length_b   1.000
_cell.length_c   1.000
_cell.angle_alpha   90.00
_cell.angle_beta   90.00
_cell.angle_gamma   90.00
#
_symmetry.space_group_name_H-M   'P 1'
#
loop_
_entity.id
_entity.type
_entity.pdbx_description
1 polymer ?
#
loop_
_entity_poly.entity_id
_entity_poly.type
_entity_poly.pdbx_seq_one_letter_code
_entity_poly.pdbx_strand_id
1 'polypeptide(L)'
;MTITLRPEQEMVLMKAIQSGLAQTPDEALDRALDALRLRLSRQGSAADDSVAAAVCRLATFGKRHGLSLGGMTVKELLRESRP
;
A
#
# COMPACT_ATOMS: atom_id res chain seq x y z
N MET A 1 -19.68 5.56 15.59
CA MET A 1 -20.22 4.56 14.64
C MET A 1 -20.00 3.18 15.23
N THR A 2 -21.00 2.32 15.21
CA THR A 2 -20.93 0.98 15.78
C THR A 2 -20.64 -0.02 14.66
N ILE A 3 -19.59 -0.82 14.81
CA ILE A 3 -19.23 -1.86 13.84
C ILE A 3 -19.62 -3.20 14.46
N THR A 4 -20.54 -3.91 13.82
CA THR A 4 -20.96 -5.24 14.26
C THR A 4 -20.04 -6.29 13.65
N LEU A 5 -19.42 -7.11 14.49
CA LEU A 5 -18.57 -8.20 14.02
C LEU A 5 -19.42 -9.38 13.54
N ARG A 6 -18.95 -10.07 12.51
CA ARG A 6 -19.51 -11.36 12.10
C ARG A 6 -19.04 -12.44 13.07
N PRO A 7 -19.81 -13.54 13.24
CA PRO A 7 -19.43 -14.64 14.14
C PRO A 7 -18.02 -15.20 13.88
N GLU A 8 -17.62 -15.25 12.61
CA GLU A 8 -16.28 -15.69 12.20
C GLU A 8 -15.17 -14.76 12.73
N GLN A 9 -15.42 -13.44 12.77
CA GLN A 9 -14.47 -12.46 13.25
C GLN A 9 -14.34 -12.51 14.77
N GLU A 10 -15.46 -12.71 15.47
CA GLU A 10 -15.47 -12.92 16.93
C GLU A 10 -14.68 -14.18 17.31
N MET A 11 -14.83 -15.27 16.55
CA MET A 11 -14.09 -16.51 16.81
C MET A 11 -12.57 -16.31 16.67
N VAL A 12 -12.12 -15.53 15.68
CA VAL A 12 -10.70 -15.19 15.52
C VAL A 12 -10.20 -14.37 16.70
N LEU A 13 -11.00 -13.42 17.18
CA LEU A 13 -10.71 -12.59 18.35
C LEU A 13 -10.60 -13.43 19.63
N MET A 14 -11.56 -14.32 19.87
CA MET A 14 -11.52 -15.24 21.01
C MET A 14 -10.30 -16.15 20.97
N LYS A 15 -9.93 -16.66 19.79
CA LYS A 15 -8.74 -17.50 19.63
C LYS A 15 -7.45 -16.74 19.94
N ALA A 16 -7.36 -15.47 19.55
CA ALA A 16 -6.22 -14.62 19.87
C ALA A 16 -6.07 -14.38 21.37
N ILE A 17 -7.20 -14.23 22.08
CA ILE A 17 -7.22 -14.10 23.54
C ILE A 17 -6.81 -15.43 24.21
N GLN A 18 -7.39 -16.55 23.77
CA GLN A 18 -7.08 -17.87 24.31
C GLN A 18 -5.61 -18.28 24.09
N SER A 19 -5.00 -17.85 22.99
CA SER A 19 -3.58 -18.13 22.73
C SER A 19 -2.63 -17.19 23.48
N GLY A 20 -3.13 -16.28 24.31
CA GLY A 20 -2.34 -15.27 25.01
C GLY A 20 -1.74 -14.20 24.08
N LEU A 21 -2.25 -14.10 22.84
CA LEU A 21 -1.79 -13.09 21.88
C LEU A 21 -2.32 -11.69 22.25
N ALA A 22 -3.40 -11.62 23.03
CA ALA A 22 -3.95 -10.41 23.62
C ALA A 22 -4.68 -10.76 24.93
N GLN A 23 -4.74 -9.84 25.88
CA GLN A 23 -5.46 -10.05 27.15
C GLN A 23 -6.92 -9.61 27.05
N THR A 24 -7.23 -8.66 26.16
CA THR A 24 -8.58 -8.12 25.97
C THR A 24 -8.97 -8.10 24.49
N PRO A 25 -10.28 -8.04 24.18
CA PRO A 25 -10.77 -7.84 22.82
C PRO A 25 -10.24 -6.54 22.19
N ASP A 26 -10.16 -5.47 22.98
CA ASP A 26 -9.66 -4.17 22.52
C ASP A 26 -8.18 -4.26 22.14
N GLU A 27 -7.34 -4.92 22.94
CA GLU A 27 -5.93 -5.10 22.62
C GLU A 27 -5.73 -5.96 21.36
N ALA A 28 -6.56 -6.99 21.16
CA ALA A 28 -6.55 -7.78 19.94
C ALA A 28 -6.94 -6.95 18.71
N LEU A 29 -7.93 -6.06 18.86
CA LEU A 29 -8.36 -5.14 17.81
C LEU A 29 -7.28 -4.11 17.47
N ASP A 30 -6.64 -3.50 18.46
CA ASP A 30 -5.56 -2.53 18.27
C ASP A 30 -4.41 -3.15 17.45
N ARG A 31 -3.97 -4.35 17.83
CA ARG A 31 -2.93 -5.09 17.09
C ARG A 31 -3.35 -5.41 15.66
N ALA A 32 -4.62 -5.80 15.45
CA ALA A 32 -5.14 -6.07 14.11
C ALA A 32 -5.19 -4.80 13.25
N LEU A 33 -5.59 -3.67 13.83
CA LEU A 33 -5.61 -2.37 13.16
C LEU A 33 -4.22 -1.87 12.82
N ASP A 34 -3.23 -2.07 13.69
CA ASP A 34 -1.84 -1.71 13.41
C ASP A 34 -1.25 -2.56 12.28
N ALA A 35 -1.53 -3.87 12.26
CA ALA A 35 -1.15 -4.73 11.15
C ALA A 35 -1.80 -4.29 9.83
N LEU A 36 -3.06 -3.84 9.88
CA LEU A 36 -3.77 -3.30 8.72
C LEU A 36 -3.14 -1.99 8.24
N ARG A 37 -2.83 -1.05 9.16
CA ARG A 37 -2.16 0.21 8.85
C ARG A 37 -0.81 -0.03 8.16
N LEU A 38 0.01 -0.94 8.70
CA LEU A 38 1.30 -1.28 8.10
C LEU A 38 1.15 -1.84 6.68
N ARG A 39 0.12 -2.65 6.41
CA ARG A 39 -0.18 -3.12 5.05
C ARG A 39 -0.64 -2.01 4.13
N LEU A 40 -1.54 -1.15 4.60
CA LEU A 40 -2.07 -0.04 3.82
C LEU A 40 -0.98 0.99 3.48
N SER A 41 -0.11 1.32 4.43
CA SER A 41 1.06 2.18 4.20
C SER A 41 2.02 1.57 3.17
N ARG A 42 2.23 0.25 3.20
CA ARG A 42 3.02 -0.45 2.18
C ARG A 42 2.36 -0.46 0.80
N GLN A 43 1.04 -0.59 0.73
CA GLN A 43 0.31 -0.55 -0.55
C GLN A 43 0.25 0.87 -1.16
N GLY A 44 0.14 1.90 -0.33
CA GLY A 44 0.18 3.29 -0.79
C GLY A 44 1.56 3.69 -1.34
N SER A 45 2.65 3.21 -0.72
CA SER A 45 4.01 3.45 -1.19
C SER A 45 4.35 2.62 -2.44
N ALA A 46 3.93 1.35 -2.53
CA ALA A 46 4.34 0.49 -3.64
C ALA A 46 3.81 0.91 -5.02
N ALA A 47 2.64 1.54 -5.12
CA ALA A 47 2.08 1.98 -6.40
C ALA A 47 2.67 3.31 -6.89
N ASP A 48 2.72 4.32 -6.01
CA ASP A 48 3.25 5.66 -6.37
C ASP A 48 4.78 5.68 -6.50
N ASP A 49 5.50 4.95 -5.63
CA ASP A 49 6.96 4.86 -5.74
C ASP A 49 7.38 4.05 -6.96
N SER A 50 6.58 3.07 -7.40
CA SER A 50 6.88 2.26 -8.58
C SER A 50 6.81 3.08 -9.87
N VAL A 51 5.78 3.92 -10.02
CA VAL A 51 5.63 4.77 -11.21
C VAL A 51 6.71 5.85 -11.23
N ALA A 52 6.93 6.55 -10.12
CA ALA A 52 7.99 7.56 -10.02
C ALA A 52 9.39 6.97 -10.25
N ALA A 53 9.67 5.79 -9.68
CA ALA A 53 10.93 5.09 -9.91
C ALA A 53 11.08 4.59 -11.34
N ALA A 54 10.01 4.07 -11.96
CA ALA A 54 10.01 3.66 -13.37
C ALA A 54 10.28 4.86 -14.30
N VAL A 55 9.65 6.00 -14.04
CA VAL A 55 9.88 7.24 -14.78
C VAL A 55 11.32 7.74 -14.62
N CYS A 56 11.88 7.74 -13.40
CA CYS A 56 13.27 8.09 -13.17
C CYS A 56 14.25 7.14 -13.90
N ARG A 57 13.94 5.84 -13.95
CA ARG A 57 14.74 4.86 -14.71
C ARG A 57 14.67 5.12 -16.20
N LEU A 58 13.48 5.37 -16.75
CA LEU A 58 13.29 5.72 -18.16
C LEU A 58 14.02 7.02 -18.53
N ALA A 59 13.95 8.05 -17.68
CA ALA A 59 14.65 9.32 -17.88
C ALA A 59 16.18 9.13 -17.88
N THR A 60 16.71 8.32 -16.95
CA THR A 60 18.15 8.04 -16.86
C THR A 60 18.62 7.20 -18.04
N PHE A 61 17.83 6.20 -18.44
CA PHE A 61 18.09 5.36 -19.60
C PHE A 61 18.10 6.17 -20.90
N GLY A 62 17.11 7.04 -21.11
CA GLY A 62 17.05 7.93 -22.28
C GLY A 62 18.26 8.86 -22.39
N LYS A 63 18.69 9.47 -21.26
CA LYS A 63 19.90 10.31 -21.21
C LYS A 63 21.17 9.52 -21.55
N ARG A 64 21.29 8.28 -21.07
CA ARG A 64 22.49 7.46 -21.24
C ARG A 64 22.60 6.86 -22.65
N HIS A 65 21.47 6.58 -23.29
CA HIS A 65 21.41 5.91 -24.59
C HIS A 65 21.01 6.82 -25.75
N GLY A 66 20.85 8.14 -25.53
CA GLY A 66 20.50 9.10 -26.57
C GLY A 66 19.07 8.91 -27.13
N LEU A 67 18.21 8.20 -26.41
CA LEU A 67 16.83 7.97 -26.81
C LEU A 67 16.00 9.16 -26.37
N SER A 68 15.75 10.08 -27.30
CA SER A 68 14.72 11.11 -27.14
C SER A 68 13.36 10.46 -27.41
N LEU A 69 12.43 10.56 -26.46
CA LEU A 69 11.06 10.02 -26.58
C LEU A 69 10.22 10.88 -27.54
N GLY A 70 10.69 11.05 -28.79
CA GLY A 70 9.93 11.64 -29.89
C GLY A 70 9.45 13.08 -29.68
N GLY A 71 10.13 13.87 -28.86
CA GLY A 71 9.73 15.26 -28.55
C GLY A 71 8.72 15.40 -27.40
N MET A 72 8.26 14.28 -26.81
CA MET A 72 7.35 14.29 -25.67
C MET A 72 8.16 14.36 -24.37
N THR A 73 7.90 15.39 -23.57
CA THR A 73 8.57 15.57 -22.27
C THR A 73 8.03 14.58 -21.24
N VAL A 74 8.85 14.21 -20.25
CA VAL A 74 8.44 13.33 -19.15
C VAL A 74 7.15 13.80 -18.45
N LYS A 75 6.88 15.11 -18.44
CA LYS A 75 5.64 15.72 -17.92
C LYS A 75 4.39 15.34 -18.71
N GLU A 76 4.50 15.15 -20.01
CA GLU A 76 3.37 14.83 -20.90
C GLU A 76 2.99 13.35 -20.80
N LEU A 77 3.98 12.45 -20.66
CA LEU A 77 3.73 11.02 -20.37
C LEU A 77 2.99 10.81 -19.04
N LEU A 78 3.27 11.66 -18.06
CA LEU A 78 2.62 11.64 -16.75
C LEU A 78 1.15 12.08 -16.80
N ARG A 79 0.78 12.92 -17.78
CA ARG A 79 -0.61 13.33 -18.03
C ARG A 79 -1.39 12.27 -18.79
N GLU A 80 -0.78 11.63 -19.80
CA GLU A 80 -1.41 10.56 -20.58
C GLU A 80 -1.73 9.31 -19.72
N SER A 81 -0.94 9.07 -18.67
CA SER A 81 -1.07 7.90 -17.80
C SER A 81 -2.18 8.00 -16.74
N ARG A 82 -2.89 9.13 -16.66
CA ARG A 82 -4.07 9.30 -15.80
C ARG A 82 -5.32 9.40 -16.69
N PRO A 83 -6.23 8.41 -16.69
CA PRO A 83 -7.53 8.53 -17.36
C PRO A 83 -8.43 9.58 -16.72
#